data_AF-W2SPL7-F1
#
_entry.id   AF-W2SPL7-F1
#
_cell.length_a   1.000
_cell.length_b   1.000
_cell.length_c   1.000
_cell.angle_alpha   90.00
_cell.angle_beta   90.00
_cell.angle_gamma   90.00
#
_symmetry.space_group_name_H-M   'P 1'
#
loop_
_entity.id
_entity.type
_entity.pdbx_description
1 polymer ?
#
loop_
_entity_poly.entity_id
_entity_poly.type
_entity_poly.pdbx_seq_one_letter_code
_entity_poly.pdbx_strand_id
1 'polypeptide(L)'
;MSCIERFMPLLVEKEDEGIHSPVIQAGDISYTYIKHMNLYLVSISKKNMNAALVLSYLYKCVEVFCEYFKDLEEESVRDNFVVIYELFDEMMDFGYPQTTESRILQEYITQEGHRLEIAPRPPMAVTNAVSWRSDGIKYRKNEVFLDVIESVNMLANASGTVLRSEIIGSIRMRVVLSGMPELRLGLNDKVIFEQASAGARGSRSGKGVELEDVKFHQCVRLSRFEAERTISFIPPDGEFELMSYRLTTQVKPLIWVEAVVEKHTHSRVEYMVKAKSQFKRQSIANHVEVIIPVPSDADSPKFKTSVGSVKYVPELNAFVWTIRSFPGGREYLMRAHFSLPSIVSEEVEGKPPIQVKFEIPYYTTSGLQVRYLKIIEKSGYQAMPWVRYVTQNGDYQLRMT
;
A
#
# COMPACT_ATOMS: atom_id res chain seq x y z
N MET A 1 19.37 35.72 0.58
CA MET A 1 18.64 34.48 0.89
C MET A 1 19.08 33.40 -0.06
N SER A 2 19.47 32.24 0.47
CA SER A 2 19.71 31.06 -0.36
C SER A 2 18.42 30.66 -1.10
N CYS A 3 18.53 29.91 -2.20
CA CYS A 3 17.34 29.51 -2.97
C CYS A 3 16.36 28.69 -2.13
N ILE A 4 16.86 27.90 -1.17
CA ILE A 4 16.05 27.06 -0.28
C ILE A 4 15.30 27.88 0.79
N GLU A 5 15.85 29.00 1.27
CA GLU A 5 15.17 29.86 2.26
C GLU A 5 13.85 30.45 1.76
N ARG A 6 13.67 30.54 0.43
CA ARG A 6 12.42 31.02 -0.19
C ARG A 6 11.31 29.95 -0.22
N PHE A 7 11.65 28.67 -0.07
CA PHE A 7 10.70 27.57 -0.23
C PHE A 7 9.57 27.62 0.81
N MET A 8 9.90 27.73 2.09
CA MET A 8 8.88 27.67 3.15
C MET A 8 7.90 28.85 3.11
N PRO A 9 8.33 30.11 2.92
CA PRO A 9 7.39 31.23 2.72
C PRO A 9 6.46 31.02 1.52
N LEU A 10 6.98 30.52 0.40
CA LEU A 10 6.17 30.26 -0.81
C LEU A 10 5.16 29.12 -0.60
N LEU A 11 5.54 28.08 0.15
CA LEU A 11 4.64 26.99 0.50
C LEU A 11 3.48 27.49 1.35
N VAL A 12 3.77 28.29 2.39
CA VAL A 12 2.74 28.87 3.27
C VAL A 12 1.81 29.79 2.49
N GLU A 13 2.35 30.67 1.64
CA GLU A 13 1.54 31.53 0.77
C GLU A 13 0.57 30.72 -0.12
N LYS A 14 1.05 29.61 -0.70
CA LYS A 14 0.21 28.73 -1.52
C LYS A 14 -0.83 27.97 -0.72
N GLU A 15 -0.49 27.53 0.50
CA GLU A 15 -1.44 26.89 1.41
C GLU A 15 -2.53 27.86 1.88
N ASP A 16 -2.19 29.11 2.18
CA ASP A 16 -3.15 30.17 2.56
C ASP A 16 -4.09 30.53 1.39
N GLU A 17 -3.60 30.46 0.16
CA GLU A 17 -4.42 30.59 -1.07
C GLU A 17 -5.29 29.34 -1.35
N GLY A 18 -5.14 28.26 -0.58
CA GLY A 18 -5.82 26.98 -0.80
C GLY A 18 -5.31 26.21 -2.02
N ILE A 19 -4.11 26.54 -2.53
CA ILE A 19 -3.49 25.92 -3.69
C ILE A 19 -2.46 24.89 -3.22
N HIS A 20 -2.84 23.63 -3.21
CA HIS A 20 -1.91 22.53 -2.94
C HIS A 20 -1.30 21.99 -4.24
N SER A 21 0.02 22.11 -4.38
CA SER A 21 0.77 21.57 -5.51
C SER A 21 2.12 21.01 -5.05
N PRO A 22 2.52 19.79 -5.47
CA PRO A 22 3.83 19.23 -5.16
C PRO A 22 4.98 19.92 -5.91
N VAL A 23 4.65 20.82 -6.86
CA VAL A 23 5.59 21.63 -7.60
C VAL A 23 5.24 23.10 -7.43
N ILE A 24 6.17 23.87 -6.86
CA ILE A 24 6.07 25.32 -6.69
C ILE A 24 7.05 25.97 -7.65
N GLN A 25 6.60 26.97 -8.39
CA GLN A 25 7.44 27.74 -9.30
C GLN A 25 7.58 29.18 -8.81
N ALA A 26 8.82 29.66 -8.69
CA ALA A 26 9.12 31.05 -8.36
C ALA A 26 10.21 31.58 -9.30
N GLY A 27 9.80 32.42 -10.26
CA GLY A 27 10.71 32.94 -11.29
C GLY A 27 11.27 31.83 -12.19
N ASP A 28 12.60 31.74 -12.27
CA ASP A 28 13.34 30.72 -13.03
C ASP A 28 13.55 29.41 -12.26
N ILE A 29 13.03 29.29 -11.03
CA ILE A 29 13.29 28.15 -10.14
C ILE A 29 12.00 27.35 -9.94
N SER A 30 12.10 26.04 -10.12
CA SER A 30 11.10 25.04 -9.74
C SER A 30 11.52 24.28 -8.49
N TYR A 31 10.63 24.22 -7.50
CA TYR A 31 10.75 23.43 -6.28
C TYR A 31 9.80 22.25 -6.38
N THR A 32 10.33 21.04 -6.51
CA THR A 32 9.53 19.80 -6.42
C THR A 32 9.78 19.19 -5.06
N TYR A 33 8.72 18.88 -4.31
CA TYR A 33 8.89 18.39 -2.95
C TYR A 33 7.90 17.28 -2.60
N ILE A 34 8.29 16.49 -1.60
CA ILE A 34 7.41 15.60 -0.86
C ILE A 34 7.54 15.89 0.63
N LYS A 35 6.47 15.61 1.37
CA LYS A 35 6.48 15.64 2.83
C LYS A 35 6.48 14.21 3.35
N HIS A 36 7.45 13.88 4.19
CA HIS A 36 7.51 12.61 4.90
C HIS A 36 7.60 12.92 6.40
N MET A 37 6.56 12.58 7.16
CA MET A 37 6.44 12.93 8.58
C MET A 37 6.64 14.43 8.81
N ASN A 38 7.70 14.82 9.56
CA ASN A 38 8.09 16.19 9.85
C ASN A 38 9.18 16.73 8.91
N LEU A 39 9.57 16.00 7.87
CA LEU A 39 10.61 16.38 6.93
C LEU A 39 10.03 16.75 5.56
N TYR A 40 10.67 17.74 4.92
CA TYR A 40 10.46 18.08 3.52
C TYR A 40 11.70 17.68 2.73
N LEU A 41 11.53 16.79 1.74
CA LEU A 41 12.56 16.51 0.76
C LEU A 41 12.27 17.37 -0.46
N VAL A 42 13.18 18.28 -0.79
CA VAL A 42 12.99 19.30 -1.82
C VAL A 42 14.08 19.18 -2.88
N SER A 43 13.67 19.03 -4.14
CA SER A 43 14.53 19.15 -5.31
C SER A 43 14.35 20.52 -5.95
N ILE A 44 15.46 21.22 -6.16
CA ILE A 44 15.48 22.56 -6.77
C ILE A 44 16.09 22.45 -8.16
N SER A 45 15.40 22.97 -9.18
CA SER A 45 15.94 23.05 -10.53
C SER A 45 15.62 24.37 -11.21
N LYS A 46 16.51 24.81 -12.10
CA LYS A 46 16.28 25.92 -13.04
C LYS A 46 15.92 25.46 -14.45
N LYS A 47 16.02 24.15 -14.70
CA LYS A 47 15.76 23.54 -15.99
C LYS A 47 14.36 22.93 -15.98
N ASN A 48 13.81 22.72 -17.17
CA ASN A 48 12.61 21.92 -17.35
C ASN A 48 12.93 20.43 -17.10
N MET A 49 12.90 20.02 -15.84
CA MET A 49 13.15 18.64 -15.43
C MET A 49 11.88 17.81 -15.57
N ASN A 50 12.04 16.50 -15.76
CA ASN A 50 10.92 15.58 -15.65
C ASN A 50 10.47 15.48 -14.19
N ALA A 51 9.37 16.15 -13.84
CA ALA A 51 8.83 16.16 -12.48
C ALA A 51 8.50 14.75 -11.96
N ALA A 52 8.08 13.82 -12.83
CA ALA A 52 7.81 12.44 -12.44
C ALA A 52 9.08 11.69 -12.04
N LEU A 53 10.21 11.93 -12.73
CA LEU A 53 11.50 11.37 -12.34
C LEU A 53 11.93 11.89 -10.97
N VAL A 54 11.80 13.20 -10.75
CA VAL A 54 12.16 13.84 -9.49
C VAL A 54 11.31 13.29 -8.35
N LEU A 55 9.98 13.27 -8.50
CA LEU A 55 9.08 12.73 -7.47
C LEU A 55 9.38 11.26 -7.18
N SER A 56 9.57 10.43 -8.21
CA SER A 56 9.90 9.00 -8.04
C SER A 56 11.22 8.82 -7.28
N TYR A 57 12.23 9.62 -7.60
CA TYR A 57 13.51 9.62 -6.89
C TYR A 57 13.35 10.06 -5.43
N LEU A 58 12.60 11.13 -5.15
CA LEU A 58 12.37 11.59 -3.77
C LEU A 58 11.68 10.51 -2.92
N TYR A 59 10.68 9.81 -3.46
CA TYR A 59 10.06 8.67 -2.76
C TYR A 59 11.06 7.51 -2.58
N LYS A 60 11.91 7.24 -3.57
CA LYS A 60 12.93 6.19 -3.46
C LYS A 60 14.02 6.55 -2.45
N CYS A 61 14.42 7.81 -2.33
CA CYS A 61 15.31 8.28 -1.26
C CYS A 61 14.72 7.99 0.13
N VAL A 62 13.44 8.30 0.33
CA VAL A 62 12.75 8.00 1.59
C VAL A 62 12.78 6.49 1.88
N GLU A 63 12.46 5.66 0.88
CA GLU A 63 12.52 4.20 1.00
C GLU A 63 13.92 3.71 1.41
N VAL A 64 14.98 4.16 0.73
CA VAL A 64 16.36 3.81 1.06
C VAL A 64 16.72 4.27 2.47
N PHE A 65 16.37 5.50 2.86
CA PHE A 65 16.64 5.99 4.21
C PHE A 65 15.88 5.23 5.29
N CYS A 66 14.62 4.86 5.06
CA CYS A 66 13.87 4.00 5.98
C CYS A 66 14.51 2.60 6.09
N GLU A 67 15.07 2.04 5.02
CA GLU A 67 15.76 0.76 5.10
C GLU A 67 17.09 0.82 5.86
N TYR A 68 17.78 1.95 5.81
CA TYR A 68 19.00 2.19 6.61
C TYR A 68 18.67 2.49 8.07
N PHE A 69 17.75 3.42 8.33
CA PHE A 69 17.54 4.01 9.67
C PHE A 69 16.29 3.50 10.39
N LYS A 70 15.48 2.64 9.76
CA LYS A 70 14.13 2.21 10.15
C LYS A 70 13.10 3.33 10.02
N ASP A 71 13.32 4.42 10.74
CA ASP A 71 12.45 5.60 10.75
C ASP A 71 13.23 6.82 10.23
N LEU A 72 12.60 7.60 9.35
CA LEU A 72 13.18 8.81 8.78
C LEU A 72 12.58 10.05 9.45
N GLU A 73 13.24 10.48 10.52
CA GLU A 73 12.87 11.66 11.31
C GLU A 73 14.04 12.64 11.41
N GLU A 74 13.78 13.81 12.01
CA GLU A 74 14.80 14.85 12.18
C GLU A 74 16.03 14.37 12.96
N GLU A 75 15.84 13.52 13.97
CA GLU A 75 16.93 12.91 14.74
C GLU A 75 17.75 11.95 13.87
N SER A 76 17.09 11.09 13.08
CA SER A 76 17.76 10.18 12.14
C SER A 76 18.69 10.91 11.19
N VAL A 77 18.29 12.09 10.70
CA VAL A 77 19.10 12.93 9.80
C VAL A 77 20.30 13.53 10.54
N ARG A 78 20.10 14.03 11.77
CA ARG A 78 21.17 14.66 12.56
C ARG A 78 22.23 13.65 12.99
N ASP A 79 21.83 12.45 13.37
CA ASP A 79 22.74 11.44 13.90
C ASP A 79 23.50 10.68 12.79
N ASN A 80 22.92 10.59 11.58
CA ASN A 80 23.46 9.81 10.47
C ASN A 80 23.91 10.66 9.28
N PHE A 81 24.21 11.95 9.47
CA PHE A 81 24.50 12.88 8.37
C PHE A 81 25.64 12.40 7.45
N VAL A 82 26.66 11.73 7.99
CA VAL A 82 27.79 11.19 7.20
C VAL A 82 27.30 10.17 6.17
N VAL A 83 26.54 9.17 6.62
CA VAL A 83 25.97 8.12 5.75
C VAL A 83 24.99 8.72 4.75
N ILE A 84 24.20 9.73 5.16
CA ILE A 84 23.27 10.42 4.24
C ILE A 84 24.02 11.15 3.12
N TYR A 85 25.16 11.79 3.41
CA TYR A 85 25.99 12.41 2.37
C TYR A 85 26.57 11.37 1.41
N GLU A 86 27.07 10.24 1.92
CA GLU A 86 27.57 9.13 1.09
C GLU A 86 26.45 8.55 0.21
N LEU A 87 25.26 8.35 0.79
CA LEU A 87 24.09 7.88 0.05
C LEU A 87 23.68 8.87 -1.04
N PHE A 88 23.67 10.18 -0.78
CA PHE A 88 23.32 11.15 -1.82
C PHE A 88 24.33 11.18 -2.96
N ASP A 89 25.63 11.06 -2.67
CA ASP A 89 26.69 11.03 -3.68
C ASP A 89 26.55 9.78 -4.58
N GLU A 90 26.22 8.63 -3.99
CA GLU A 90 26.09 7.38 -4.73
C GLU A 90 24.73 7.21 -5.44
N MET A 91 23.65 7.71 -4.86
CA MET A 91 22.30 7.56 -5.42
C MET A 91 22.04 8.50 -6.60
N MET A 92 22.73 9.63 -6.70
CA MET A 92 22.50 10.61 -7.76
C MET A 92 23.77 11.37 -8.13
N ASP A 93 24.15 11.28 -9.41
CA ASP A 93 25.23 12.08 -9.98
C ASP A 93 24.65 13.11 -10.97
N PHE A 94 24.99 14.38 -10.77
CA PHE A 94 24.60 15.51 -11.62
C PHE A 94 23.09 15.60 -11.96
N GLY A 95 22.23 15.15 -11.05
CA GLY A 95 20.77 15.14 -11.22
C GLY A 95 20.22 13.90 -11.94
N TYR A 96 21.07 12.91 -12.23
CA TYR A 96 20.68 11.62 -12.77
C TYR A 96 20.76 10.56 -11.67
N PRO A 97 19.63 9.92 -11.29
CA PRO A 97 19.65 8.79 -10.37
C PRO A 97 20.53 7.65 -10.90
N GLN A 98 21.40 7.12 -10.03
CA GLN A 98 22.32 6.03 -10.30
C GLN A 98 21.83 4.76 -9.58
N THR A 99 22.53 4.32 -8.53
CA THR A 99 22.21 3.12 -7.75
C THR A 99 21.25 3.47 -6.63
N THR A 100 20.03 2.93 -6.67
CA THR A 100 18.99 3.20 -5.64
C THR A 100 18.52 1.92 -4.93
N GLU A 101 19.22 0.81 -5.12
CA GLU A 101 18.96 -0.46 -4.45
C GLU A 101 19.66 -0.48 -3.09
N SER A 102 18.92 -0.15 -2.04
CA SER A 102 19.35 -0.13 -0.63
C SER A 102 20.20 -1.36 -0.23
N ARG A 103 19.73 -2.57 -0.54
CA ARG A 103 20.44 -3.82 -0.21
C ARG A 103 21.82 -3.93 -0.85
N ILE A 104 21.99 -3.35 -2.04
CA ILE A 104 23.28 -3.33 -2.75
C ILE A 104 24.15 -2.20 -2.21
N LEU A 105 23.55 -1.02 -1.96
CA LEU A 105 24.23 0.10 -1.32
C LEU A 105 24.80 -0.32 0.05
N GLN A 106 24.08 -1.14 0.82
CA GLN A 106 24.50 -1.63 2.13
C GLN A 106 25.75 -2.52 2.10
N GLU A 107 26.14 -3.05 0.94
CA GLU A 107 27.36 -3.86 0.83
C GLU A 107 28.65 -3.00 0.88
N TYR A 108 28.57 -1.71 0.56
CA TYR A 108 29.74 -0.82 0.48
C TYR A 108 29.57 0.55 1.15
N ILE A 109 28.34 0.98 1.44
CA ILE A 109 28.01 2.13 2.28
C ILE A 109 27.48 1.58 3.60
N THR A 110 28.37 1.43 4.59
CA THR A 110 28.09 0.79 5.87
C THR A 110 27.96 1.81 7.01
N GLN A 111 26.98 1.62 7.89
CA GLN A 111 26.82 2.45 9.10
C GLN A 111 27.92 2.21 10.13
N GLU A 112 28.52 1.01 10.13
CA GLU A 112 29.59 0.67 11.05
C GLU A 112 30.93 1.17 10.50
N GLY A 113 31.57 2.08 11.23
CA GLY A 113 32.92 2.55 10.97
C GLY A 113 33.97 1.47 11.28
N HIS A 114 33.94 0.35 10.56
CA HIS A 114 35.10 -0.51 10.51
C HIS A 114 36.18 0.21 9.71
N ARG A 115 37.31 0.50 10.35
CA ARG A 115 38.53 0.93 9.65
C ARG A 115 38.99 -0.22 8.76
N LEU A 116 38.39 -0.34 7.58
CA LEU A 116 38.72 -1.35 6.60
C LEU A 116 40.11 -1.00 6.04
N GLU A 117 41.08 -1.91 6.18
CA GLU A 117 42.43 -1.74 5.61
C GLU A 117 42.42 -1.72 4.07
N ILE A 118 41.28 -2.06 3.46
CA ILE A 118 41.04 -2.11 2.02
C ILE A 118 39.69 -1.45 1.76
N ALA A 119 39.66 -0.40 0.93
CA ALA A 119 38.41 0.21 0.49
C ALA A 119 37.51 -0.87 -0.16
N PRO A 120 36.25 -1.04 0.29
CA PRO A 120 35.35 -2.01 -0.31
C PRO A 120 35.18 -1.64 -1.79
N ARG A 121 35.45 -2.60 -2.68
CA ARG A 121 35.20 -2.40 -4.11
C ARG A 121 33.70 -2.48 -4.35
N PRO A 122 33.12 -1.62 -5.20
CA PRO A 122 31.72 -1.71 -5.55
C PRO A 122 31.35 -3.14 -6.00
N PRO A 123 30.25 -3.71 -5.51
CA PRO A 123 29.79 -5.02 -5.92
C PRO A 123 29.60 -5.08 -7.44
N MET A 124 29.88 -6.23 -8.04
CA MET A 124 29.63 -6.41 -9.49
C MET A 124 28.16 -6.17 -9.86
N ALA A 125 27.23 -6.38 -8.92
CA ALA A 125 25.81 -6.11 -9.11
C ALA A 125 25.54 -4.66 -9.56
N VAL A 126 26.33 -3.68 -9.11
CA VAL A 126 26.19 -2.26 -9.50
C VAL A 126 26.35 -2.07 -11.01
N THR A 127 27.16 -2.90 -11.66
CA THR A 127 27.46 -2.80 -13.11
C THR A 127 26.82 -3.89 -13.96
N ASN A 128 26.14 -4.85 -13.32
CA ASN A 128 25.56 -6.00 -14.01
C ASN A 128 24.13 -5.73 -14.46
N ALA A 129 23.65 -6.47 -15.45
CA ALA A 129 22.25 -6.40 -15.92
C ALA A 129 21.25 -6.84 -14.84
N VAL A 130 21.71 -7.59 -13.82
CA VAL A 130 20.96 -7.92 -12.61
C VAL A 130 21.52 -7.08 -11.47
N SER A 131 20.89 -5.94 -11.20
CA SER A 131 21.37 -4.95 -10.23
C SER A 131 20.75 -5.07 -8.85
N TRP A 132 19.86 -6.05 -8.62
CA TRP A 132 19.07 -6.20 -7.38
C TRP A 132 19.37 -7.51 -6.63
N ARG A 133 20.34 -8.30 -7.08
CA ARG A 133 20.73 -9.56 -6.44
C ARG A 133 22.21 -9.85 -6.63
N SER A 134 22.91 -10.00 -5.51
CA SER A 134 24.33 -10.35 -5.46
C SER A 134 24.56 -11.86 -5.64
N ASP A 135 25.71 -12.22 -6.21
CA ASP A 135 26.12 -13.62 -6.36
C ASP A 135 26.61 -14.20 -5.01
N GLY A 136 26.59 -15.53 -4.89
CA GLY A 136 27.15 -16.22 -3.73
C GLY A 136 26.23 -16.33 -2.51
N ILE A 137 24.98 -15.85 -2.58
CA ILE A 137 23.98 -16.00 -1.52
C ILE A 137 23.76 -17.49 -1.22
N LYS A 138 23.83 -17.88 0.05
CA LYS A 138 23.66 -19.28 0.51
C LYS A 138 22.77 -19.35 1.73
N TYR A 139 21.78 -20.22 1.65
CA TYR A 139 20.89 -20.56 2.75
C TYR A 139 20.96 -22.05 3.08
N ARG A 140 20.77 -22.37 4.36
CA ARG A 140 20.66 -23.77 4.81
C ARG A 140 19.38 -24.43 4.32
N LYS A 141 18.30 -23.65 4.20
CA LYS A 141 16.99 -24.05 3.70
C LYS A 141 16.54 -23.07 2.64
N ASN A 142 16.08 -23.58 1.51
CA ASN A 142 15.62 -22.76 0.39
C ASN A 142 14.10 -22.71 0.42
N GLU A 143 13.55 -21.54 0.74
CA GLU A 143 12.10 -21.33 0.94
C GLU A 143 11.66 -20.04 0.25
N VAL A 144 10.44 -20.05 -0.27
CA VAL A 144 9.83 -18.87 -0.88
C VAL A 144 8.43 -18.71 -0.30
N PHE A 145 8.13 -17.54 0.25
CA PHE A 145 6.79 -17.20 0.74
C PHE A 145 6.17 -16.15 -0.18
N LEU A 146 4.90 -16.37 -0.55
CA LEU A 146 4.11 -15.48 -1.39
C LEU A 146 2.89 -15.03 -0.62
N ASP A 147 2.77 -13.72 -0.49
CA ASP A 147 1.62 -13.06 0.12
C ASP A 147 0.85 -12.37 -0.98
N VAL A 148 -0.31 -12.93 -1.32
CA VAL A 148 -1.26 -12.30 -2.23
C VAL A 148 -2.22 -11.47 -1.39
N ILE A 149 -2.01 -10.16 -1.38
CA ILE A 149 -2.78 -9.20 -0.57
C ILE A 149 -3.70 -8.42 -1.50
N GLU A 150 -5.00 -8.44 -1.24
CA GLU A 150 -5.99 -7.65 -1.96
C GLU A 150 -6.58 -6.57 -1.06
N SER A 151 -6.38 -5.31 -1.42
CA SER A 151 -7.04 -4.17 -0.80
C SER A 151 -8.30 -3.82 -1.60
N VAL A 152 -9.47 -3.91 -0.96
CA VAL A 152 -10.75 -3.57 -1.57
C VAL A 152 -11.08 -2.11 -1.33
N ASN A 153 -11.07 -1.32 -2.40
CA ASN A 153 -11.56 0.06 -2.39
C ASN A 153 -13.02 0.05 -2.80
N MET A 154 -13.85 0.69 -1.99
CA MET A 154 -15.29 0.70 -2.17
C MET A 154 -15.87 2.05 -1.77
N LEU A 155 -16.72 2.59 -2.62
CA LEU A 155 -17.57 3.73 -2.29
C LEU A 155 -19.01 3.35 -2.58
N ALA A 156 -19.85 3.31 -1.56
CA ALA A 156 -21.29 3.13 -1.74
C ALA A 156 -22.06 4.37 -1.28
N ASN A 157 -23.17 4.63 -1.96
CA ASN A 157 -24.11 5.66 -1.53
C ASN A 157 -25.02 5.17 -0.41
N ALA A 158 -25.77 6.10 0.17
CA ALA A 158 -26.71 5.85 1.25
C ALA A 158 -27.85 4.87 0.89
N SER A 159 -28.23 4.81 -0.39
CA SER A 159 -29.27 3.90 -0.89
C SER A 159 -28.80 2.45 -1.08
N GLY A 160 -27.52 2.15 -0.85
CA GLY A 160 -26.98 0.81 -1.05
C GLY A 160 -26.36 0.55 -2.43
N THR A 161 -26.29 1.56 -3.30
CA THR A 161 -25.70 1.44 -4.63
C THR A 161 -24.19 1.66 -4.55
N VAL A 162 -23.42 0.73 -5.09
CA VAL A 162 -21.96 0.83 -5.19
C VAL A 162 -21.61 1.81 -6.31
N LEU A 163 -20.97 2.93 -5.96
CA LEU A 163 -20.52 3.97 -6.89
C LEU A 163 -19.14 3.66 -7.48
N ARG A 164 -18.21 3.15 -6.66
CA ARG A 164 -16.88 2.74 -7.06
C ARG A 164 -16.52 1.44 -6.35
N SER A 165 -15.96 0.50 -7.10
CA SER A 165 -15.41 -0.73 -6.57
C SER A 165 -14.19 -1.09 -7.38
N GLU A 166 -13.04 -1.09 -6.74
CA GLU A 166 -11.78 -1.54 -7.35
C GLU A 166 -11.04 -2.40 -6.33
N ILE A 167 -10.33 -3.40 -6.83
CA ILE A 167 -9.46 -4.22 -6.00
C ILE A 167 -8.04 -3.93 -6.46
N ILE A 168 -7.24 -3.43 -5.53
CA ILE A 168 -5.82 -3.22 -5.70
C ILE A 168 -5.12 -4.37 -5.02
N GLY A 169 -4.58 -5.28 -5.81
CA GLY A 169 -3.83 -6.40 -5.31
C GLY A 169 -2.33 -6.20 -5.40
N SER A 170 -1.60 -6.84 -4.50
CA SER A 170 -0.15 -6.87 -4.47
C SER A 170 0.31 -8.30 -4.17
N ILE A 171 1.34 -8.75 -4.87
CA ILE A 171 2.02 -10.01 -4.59
C ILE A 171 3.37 -9.66 -3.97
N ARG A 172 3.46 -9.81 -2.65
CA ARG A 172 4.71 -9.65 -1.90
C ARG A 172 5.38 -10.99 -1.76
N MET A 173 6.69 -11.01 -1.91
CA MET A 173 7.49 -12.22 -1.81
C MET A 173 8.52 -12.07 -0.71
N ARG A 174 8.74 -13.15 0.03
CA ARG A 174 9.92 -13.33 0.87
C ARG A 174 10.73 -14.48 0.31
N VAL A 175 11.88 -14.16 -0.27
CA VAL A 175 12.73 -15.12 -0.98
C VAL A 175 13.95 -15.42 -0.13
N VAL A 176 14.09 -16.69 0.24
CA VAL A 176 15.22 -17.24 0.99
C VAL A 176 15.81 -18.33 0.13
N LEU A 177 16.54 -17.94 -0.92
CA LEU A 177 17.06 -18.86 -1.94
C LEU A 177 18.57 -18.69 -2.13
N SER A 178 19.26 -19.80 -2.32
CA SER A 178 20.70 -19.80 -2.62
C SER A 178 20.95 -19.55 -4.10
N GLY A 179 22.07 -18.91 -4.43
CA GLY A 179 22.52 -18.68 -5.81
C GLY A 179 21.73 -17.60 -6.54
N MET A 180 21.55 -17.80 -7.85
CA MET A 180 20.93 -16.85 -8.78
C MET A 180 19.75 -17.52 -9.50
N PRO A 181 18.65 -17.84 -8.78
CA PRO A 181 17.58 -18.67 -9.32
C PRO A 181 16.70 -17.88 -10.29
N GLU A 182 16.30 -18.50 -11.40
CA GLU A 182 15.25 -18.00 -12.28
C GLU A 182 13.90 -18.56 -11.81
N LEU A 183 13.01 -17.67 -11.37
CA LEU A 183 11.65 -18.00 -10.96
C LEU A 183 10.68 -17.76 -12.12
N ARG A 184 9.65 -18.62 -12.19
CA ARG A 184 8.51 -18.46 -13.10
C ARG A 184 7.21 -18.63 -12.34
N LEU A 185 6.43 -17.55 -12.25
CA LEU A 185 5.13 -17.51 -11.59
C LEU A 185 4.02 -17.66 -12.63
N GLY A 186 3.11 -18.61 -12.39
CA GLY A 186 1.90 -18.80 -13.18
C GLY A 186 0.65 -18.43 -12.38
N LEU A 187 -0.16 -17.53 -12.93
CA LEU A 187 -1.44 -17.11 -12.36
C LEU A 187 -2.62 -17.65 -13.20
N ASN A 188 -3.83 -17.62 -12.66
CA ASN A 188 -5.06 -17.89 -13.42
C ASN A 188 -5.54 -16.65 -14.20
N ASP A 189 -4.65 -16.02 -14.97
CA ASP A 189 -4.98 -14.89 -15.84
C ASP A 189 -5.93 -15.35 -16.97
N LYS A 190 -7.03 -14.61 -17.14
CA LYS A 190 -8.05 -14.86 -18.16
C LYS A 190 -7.47 -14.84 -19.57
N VAL A 191 -6.52 -13.94 -19.86
CA VAL A 191 -5.90 -13.82 -21.19
C VAL A 191 -5.13 -15.10 -21.55
N ILE A 192 -4.40 -15.67 -20.58
CA ILE A 192 -3.70 -16.95 -20.75
C ILE A 192 -4.69 -18.07 -21.04
N PHE A 193 -5.83 -18.08 -20.34
CA PHE A 193 -6.82 -19.14 -20.49
C PHE A 193 -7.54 -19.06 -21.84
N GLU A 194 -7.85 -17.86 -22.33
CA GLU A 194 -8.46 -17.65 -23.65
C GLU A 194 -7.52 -18.06 -24.79
N GLN A 195 -6.23 -17.72 -24.71
CA GLN A 195 -5.22 -18.13 -25.69
C GLN A 195 -4.98 -19.65 -25.70
N ALA A 196 -4.95 -20.29 -24.52
CA ALA A 196 -4.78 -21.74 -24.42
C ALA A 196 -6.04 -22.54 -24.83
N SER A 197 -7.23 -21.97 -24.65
CA SER A 197 -8.51 -22.63 -24.96
C SER A 197 -8.96 -22.46 -26.42
N ALA A 198 -8.34 -21.56 -27.19
CA ALA A 198 -8.56 -21.44 -28.63
C ALA A 198 -8.23 -22.73 -29.42
N GLY A 199 -7.43 -23.65 -28.86
CA GLY A 199 -7.07 -24.94 -29.47
C GLY A 199 -7.86 -26.17 -28.96
N ALA A 200 -8.67 -26.04 -27.90
CA ALA A 200 -9.32 -27.18 -27.24
C ALA A 200 -10.83 -26.96 -27.10
N ARG A 201 -11.60 -27.44 -28.09
CA ARG A 201 -13.07 -27.54 -28.00
C ARG A 201 -13.45 -28.44 -26.82
N GLY A 202 -13.88 -27.84 -25.70
CA GLY A 202 -14.62 -28.55 -24.65
C GLY A 202 -14.13 -28.44 -23.20
N SER A 203 -13.09 -27.64 -22.89
CA SER A 203 -12.68 -27.49 -21.48
C SER A 203 -13.53 -26.44 -20.76
N ARG A 204 -14.16 -26.84 -19.65
CA ARG A 204 -14.93 -25.99 -18.73
C ARG A 204 -14.21 -24.66 -18.50
N SER A 205 -14.93 -23.56 -18.72
CA SER A 205 -14.54 -22.18 -18.38
C SER A 205 -13.83 -22.12 -17.02
N GLY A 206 -12.50 -22.15 -17.02
CA GLY A 206 -11.73 -21.80 -15.84
C GLY A 206 -12.09 -20.37 -15.46
N LYS A 207 -12.36 -20.12 -14.19
CA LYS A 207 -12.64 -18.77 -13.70
C LYS A 207 -11.33 -17.97 -13.70
N GLY A 208 -10.95 -17.49 -14.89
CA GLY A 208 -9.81 -16.62 -15.07
C GLY A 208 -10.08 -15.25 -14.48
N VAL A 209 -9.04 -14.59 -13.97
CA VAL A 209 -9.11 -13.21 -13.48
C VAL A 209 -8.62 -12.30 -14.59
N GLU A 210 -9.42 -11.27 -14.88
CA GLU A 210 -9.04 -10.23 -15.84
C GLU A 210 -8.30 -9.13 -15.09
N LEU A 211 -7.00 -9.03 -15.35
CA LEU A 211 -6.14 -8.01 -14.77
C LEU A 211 -6.13 -6.80 -15.70
N GLU A 212 -6.65 -5.65 -15.24
CA GLU A 212 -6.72 -4.44 -16.08
C GLU A 212 -5.38 -3.74 -16.20
N ASP A 213 -4.70 -3.57 -15.07
CA ASP A 213 -3.39 -2.95 -14.99
C ASP A 213 -2.50 -3.82 -14.10
N VAL A 214 -1.26 -4.02 -14.54
CA VAL A 214 -0.26 -4.80 -13.82
C VAL A 214 1.05 -4.05 -13.86
N LYS A 215 1.59 -3.77 -12.67
CA LYS A 215 2.90 -3.18 -12.50
C LYS A 215 3.83 -4.23 -11.92
N PHE A 216 4.99 -4.39 -12.51
CA PHE A 216 5.97 -5.37 -12.09
C PHE A 216 7.18 -4.69 -11.47
N HIS A 217 7.84 -5.42 -10.57
CA HIS A 217 9.19 -5.12 -10.15
C HIS A 217 10.15 -5.20 -11.35
N GLN A 218 11.24 -4.44 -11.31
CA GLN A 218 12.28 -4.42 -12.36
C GLN A 218 12.88 -5.80 -12.67
N CYS A 219 12.75 -6.74 -11.73
CA CYS A 219 13.27 -8.09 -11.89
C CYS A 219 12.50 -8.94 -12.90
N VAL A 220 11.29 -8.52 -13.28
CA VAL A 220 10.42 -9.22 -14.23
C VAL A 220 10.81 -8.87 -15.66
N ARG A 221 10.99 -9.91 -16.47
CA ARG A 221 11.28 -9.78 -17.90
C ARG A 221 10.00 -9.46 -18.66
N LEU A 222 9.70 -8.17 -18.83
CA LEU A 222 8.48 -7.69 -19.49
C LEU A 222 8.30 -8.25 -20.90
N SER A 223 9.38 -8.39 -21.68
CA SER A 223 9.33 -8.97 -23.04
C SER A 223 8.82 -10.42 -23.05
N ARG A 224 9.16 -11.23 -22.03
CA ARG A 224 8.62 -12.59 -21.87
C ARG A 224 7.17 -12.58 -21.41
N PHE A 225 6.79 -11.64 -20.56
CA PHE A 225 5.41 -11.49 -20.14
C PHE A 225 4.51 -11.06 -21.31
N GLU A 226 4.96 -10.16 -22.17
CA GLU A 226 4.19 -9.73 -23.35
C GLU A 226 4.00 -10.87 -24.36
N ALA A 227 5.04 -11.68 -24.59
CA ALA A 227 5.01 -12.79 -25.54
C ALA A 227 4.27 -14.05 -25.04
N GLU A 228 4.56 -14.49 -23.80
CA GLU A 228 4.12 -15.78 -23.28
C GLU A 228 3.17 -15.65 -22.07
N ARG A 229 2.90 -14.42 -21.61
CA ARG A 229 2.14 -14.14 -20.37
C ARG A 229 2.68 -14.88 -19.13
N THR A 230 3.96 -15.24 -19.16
CA THR A 230 4.66 -15.92 -18.07
C THR A 230 5.53 -14.91 -17.32
N ILE A 231 5.30 -14.79 -16.00
CA ILE A 231 6.07 -13.88 -15.15
C ILE A 231 7.39 -14.57 -14.82
N SER A 232 8.46 -14.20 -15.52
CA SER A 232 9.81 -14.75 -15.38
C SER A 232 10.76 -13.71 -14.81
N PHE A 233 11.46 -14.04 -13.72
CA PHE A 233 12.30 -13.08 -12.98
C PHE A 233 13.43 -13.77 -12.20
N ILE A 234 14.46 -13.00 -11.85
CA ILE A 234 15.45 -13.40 -10.83
C ILE A 234 15.11 -12.56 -9.60
N PRO A 235 14.64 -13.13 -8.48
CA PRO A 235 14.15 -12.34 -7.36
C PRO A 235 15.29 -11.64 -6.59
N PRO A 236 15.08 -10.38 -6.13
CA PRO A 236 15.86 -9.85 -5.01
C PRO A 236 15.85 -10.83 -3.83
N ASP A 237 16.89 -10.77 -3.02
CA ASP A 237 16.93 -11.55 -1.79
C ASP A 237 16.01 -10.94 -0.72
N GLY A 238 15.42 -11.75 0.15
CA GLY A 238 14.54 -11.27 1.22
C GLY A 238 13.15 -10.82 0.76
N GLU A 239 12.62 -9.79 1.43
CA GLU A 239 11.27 -9.28 1.21
C GLU A 239 11.25 -8.19 0.13
N PHE A 240 10.35 -8.33 -0.85
CA PHE A 240 10.07 -7.32 -1.88
C PHE A 240 8.67 -7.50 -2.47
N GLU A 241 8.14 -6.46 -3.10
CA GLU A 241 6.91 -6.53 -3.88
C GLU A 241 7.20 -6.94 -5.33
N LEU A 242 6.71 -8.11 -5.76
CA LEU A 242 6.93 -8.62 -7.12
C LEU A 242 6.07 -7.88 -8.14
N MET A 243 4.80 -7.69 -7.81
CA MET A 243 3.84 -7.05 -8.70
C MET A 243 2.67 -6.46 -7.92
N SER A 244 2.12 -5.37 -8.44
CA SER A 244 0.79 -4.88 -8.11
C SER A 244 -0.14 -5.01 -9.30
N TYR A 245 -1.41 -5.24 -9.04
CA TYR A 245 -2.43 -5.37 -10.07
C TYR A 245 -3.70 -4.65 -9.64
N ARG A 246 -4.45 -4.17 -10.62
CA ARG A 246 -5.73 -3.49 -10.40
C ARG A 246 -6.81 -4.17 -11.23
N LEU A 247 -7.98 -4.32 -10.62
CA LEU A 247 -9.20 -4.78 -11.30
C LEU A 247 -10.40 -3.93 -10.89
N THR A 248 -11.18 -3.46 -11.87
CA THR A 248 -12.42 -2.70 -11.65
C THR A 248 -13.60 -3.65 -11.75
N THR A 249 -13.75 -4.51 -10.75
CA THR A 249 -14.90 -5.43 -10.69
C THR A 249 -15.94 -4.91 -9.70
N GLN A 250 -17.20 -4.87 -10.14
CA GLN A 250 -18.34 -4.61 -9.27
C GLN A 250 -18.58 -5.83 -8.38
N VAL A 251 -17.93 -5.84 -7.21
CA VAL A 251 -18.12 -6.86 -6.19
C VAL A 251 -19.14 -6.38 -5.17
N LYS A 252 -19.91 -7.32 -4.60
CA LYS A 252 -20.77 -6.99 -3.47
C LYS A 252 -19.89 -6.60 -2.28
N PRO A 253 -20.28 -5.58 -1.50
CA PRO A 253 -19.58 -5.18 -0.29
C PRO A 253 -19.34 -6.35 0.65
N LEU A 254 -18.08 -6.67 0.96
CA LEU A 254 -17.73 -7.77 1.85
C LEU A 254 -18.30 -7.56 3.25
N ILE A 255 -18.25 -6.31 3.74
CA ILE A 255 -18.91 -5.89 4.97
C ILE A 255 -19.79 -4.69 4.62
N TRP A 256 -21.10 -4.89 4.65
CA TRP A 256 -22.07 -3.82 4.45
C TRP A 256 -22.45 -3.20 5.78
N VAL A 257 -22.31 -1.89 5.90
CA VAL A 257 -22.73 -1.14 7.09
C VAL A 257 -23.81 -0.17 6.68
N GLU A 258 -24.94 -0.28 7.35
CA GLU A 258 -26.07 0.62 7.24
C GLU A 258 -26.19 1.38 8.58
N ALA A 259 -26.23 2.70 8.53
CA ALA A 259 -26.43 3.54 9.70
C ALA A 259 -27.62 4.46 9.48
N VAL A 260 -28.65 4.29 10.30
CA VAL A 260 -29.78 5.20 10.37
C VAL A 260 -29.50 6.21 11.48
N VAL A 261 -29.55 7.50 11.13
CA VAL A 261 -29.26 8.61 12.05
C VAL A 261 -30.57 9.34 12.35
N GLU A 262 -30.97 9.33 13.62
CA GLU A 262 -32.13 10.08 14.12
C GLU A 262 -31.62 11.28 14.91
N LYS A 263 -31.63 12.46 14.27
CA LYS A 263 -31.21 13.72 14.89
C LYS A 263 -32.43 14.44 15.47
N HIS A 264 -32.42 14.66 16.79
CA HIS A 264 -33.35 15.55 17.47
C HIS A 264 -32.64 16.88 17.74
N THR A 265 -33.04 17.92 17.00
CA THR A 265 -32.43 19.26 17.11
C THR A 265 -32.43 19.74 18.55
N HIS A 266 -31.30 20.29 19.01
CA HIS A 266 -31.09 20.82 20.38
C HIS A 266 -31.27 19.80 21.51
N SER A 267 -31.15 18.50 21.24
CA SER A 267 -31.34 17.49 22.29
C SER A 267 -30.37 16.33 22.18
N ARG A 268 -30.46 15.54 21.12
CA ARG A 268 -29.72 14.28 21.01
C ARG A 268 -29.62 13.80 19.59
N VAL A 269 -28.66 12.91 19.35
CA VAL A 269 -28.57 12.13 18.11
C VAL A 269 -28.45 10.66 18.46
N GLU A 270 -29.27 9.85 17.80
CA GLU A 270 -29.28 8.40 17.95
C GLU A 270 -28.81 7.75 16.64
N TYR A 271 -27.92 6.77 16.77
CA TYR A 271 -27.41 5.98 15.66
C TYR A 271 -27.89 4.54 15.83
N MET A 272 -28.55 4.01 14.81
CA MET A 272 -28.82 2.59 14.69
C MET A 272 -27.99 2.02 13.56
N VAL A 273 -26.95 1.27 13.91
CA VAL A 273 -25.96 0.75 12.97
C VAL A 273 -26.11 -0.77 12.86
N LYS A 274 -26.19 -1.23 11.62
CA LYS A 274 -26.30 -2.63 11.24
C LYS A 274 -25.13 -2.98 10.34
N ALA A 275 -24.28 -3.90 10.80
CA ALA A 275 -23.19 -4.44 10.00
C ALA A 275 -23.51 -5.87 9.55
N LYS A 276 -23.36 -6.15 8.26
CA LYS A 276 -23.66 -7.43 7.63
C LYS A 276 -22.47 -7.91 6.81
N SER A 277 -21.96 -9.10 7.12
CA SER A 277 -20.88 -9.74 6.34
C SER A 277 -21.46 -10.51 5.14
N GLN A 278 -21.01 -10.19 3.93
CA GLN A 278 -21.50 -10.77 2.66
C GLN A 278 -20.45 -11.62 1.94
N PHE A 279 -19.59 -12.30 2.68
CA PHE A 279 -18.64 -13.29 2.16
C PHE A 279 -18.97 -14.70 2.63
N LYS A 280 -18.18 -15.69 2.18
CA LYS A 280 -18.38 -17.11 2.49
C LYS A 280 -18.44 -17.34 4.00
N ARG A 281 -19.42 -18.14 4.46
CA ARG A 281 -19.63 -18.46 5.88
C ARG A 281 -18.44 -19.12 6.59
N GLN A 282 -17.58 -19.79 5.82
CA GLN A 282 -16.37 -20.46 6.31
C GLN A 282 -15.23 -19.47 6.59
N SER A 283 -15.27 -18.30 5.96
CA SER A 283 -14.29 -17.24 6.15
C SER A 283 -14.73 -16.35 7.30
N ILE A 284 -13.76 -15.73 7.95
CA ILE A 284 -13.93 -14.88 9.12
C ILE A 284 -13.14 -13.61 8.87
N ALA A 285 -13.77 -12.45 9.02
CA ALA A 285 -13.06 -11.18 9.08
C ALA A 285 -12.56 -10.95 10.51
N ASN A 286 -11.28 -10.64 10.64
CA ASN A 286 -10.60 -10.35 11.89
C ASN A 286 -10.45 -8.83 12.06
N HIS A 287 -10.39 -8.38 13.32
CA HIS A 287 -10.11 -7.00 13.70
C HIS A 287 -10.94 -5.97 12.91
N VAL A 288 -12.25 -6.24 12.78
CA VAL A 288 -13.14 -5.34 12.04
C VAL A 288 -13.36 -4.09 12.88
N GLU A 289 -13.09 -2.92 12.31
CA GLU A 289 -13.37 -1.63 12.91
C GLU A 289 -14.31 -0.85 12.00
N VAL A 290 -15.49 -0.51 12.52
CA VAL A 290 -16.43 0.37 11.84
C VAL A 290 -16.30 1.75 12.47
N ILE A 291 -15.84 2.73 11.70
CA ILE A 291 -15.64 4.11 12.14
C ILE A 291 -16.84 4.91 11.63
N ILE A 292 -17.70 5.34 12.56
CA ILE A 292 -18.90 6.11 12.25
C ILE A 292 -18.69 7.55 12.75
N PRO A 293 -18.69 8.53 11.84
CA PRO A 293 -18.59 9.93 12.22
C PRO A 293 -19.80 10.42 13.02
N VAL A 294 -19.55 11.34 13.93
CA VAL A 294 -20.54 12.05 14.74
C VAL A 294 -20.27 13.55 14.71
N PRO A 295 -21.27 14.39 15.05
CA PRO A 295 -21.06 15.82 15.20
C PRO A 295 -19.92 16.14 16.18
N SER A 296 -19.12 17.18 15.92
CA SER A 296 -18.00 17.54 16.81
C SER A 296 -18.48 18.02 18.19
N ASP A 297 -19.71 18.50 18.27
CA ASP A 297 -20.38 18.95 19.48
C ASP A 297 -21.06 17.82 20.27
N ALA A 298 -20.98 16.57 19.79
CA ALA A 298 -21.62 15.42 20.43
C ALA A 298 -20.98 15.08 21.79
N ASP A 299 -21.83 14.93 22.82
CA ASP A 299 -21.41 14.59 24.18
C ASP A 299 -22.09 13.33 24.74
N SER A 300 -21.68 12.94 25.95
CA SER A 300 -22.32 11.91 26.78
C SER A 300 -22.67 10.61 26.04
N PRO A 301 -21.68 9.94 25.43
CA PRO A 301 -21.91 8.75 24.62
C PRO A 301 -22.50 7.60 25.44
N LYS A 302 -23.55 6.98 24.93
CA LYS A 302 -24.13 5.74 25.45
C LYS A 302 -24.23 4.71 24.34
N PHE A 303 -23.59 3.56 24.54
CA PHE A 303 -23.54 2.50 23.54
C PHE A 303 -24.26 1.24 24.01
N LYS A 304 -24.99 0.59 23.10
CA LYS A 304 -25.57 -0.74 23.29
C LYS A 304 -25.26 -1.58 22.06
N THR A 305 -24.41 -2.59 22.22
CA THR A 305 -24.03 -3.49 21.12
C THR A 305 -24.40 -4.93 21.45
N SER A 306 -24.71 -5.70 20.41
CA SER A 306 -24.89 -7.15 20.48
C SER A 306 -23.57 -7.90 20.56
N VAL A 307 -22.55 -7.44 19.83
CA VAL A 307 -21.23 -8.08 19.71
C VAL A 307 -20.15 -7.01 19.57
N GLY A 308 -18.99 -7.26 20.15
CA GLY A 308 -17.85 -6.34 20.08
C GLY A 308 -17.92 -5.23 21.12
N SER A 309 -17.04 -4.23 20.98
CA SER A 309 -16.92 -3.08 21.87
C SER A 309 -16.98 -1.79 21.09
N VAL A 310 -17.48 -0.72 21.70
CA VAL A 310 -17.57 0.60 21.07
C VAL A 310 -16.78 1.60 21.91
N LYS A 311 -15.98 2.43 21.25
CA LYS A 311 -15.21 3.51 21.87
C LYS A 311 -15.52 4.83 21.17
N TYR A 312 -15.80 5.88 21.93
CA TYR A 312 -15.88 7.24 21.39
C TYR A 312 -14.47 7.81 21.23
N VAL A 313 -14.18 8.42 20.08
CA VAL A 313 -12.88 9.02 19.73
C VAL A 313 -13.14 10.47 19.28
N PRO A 314 -13.16 11.43 20.22
CA PRO A 314 -13.42 12.84 19.93
C PRO A 314 -12.44 13.46 18.93
N GLU A 315 -11.17 13.04 18.96
CA GLU A 315 -10.12 13.52 18.04
C GLU A 315 -10.44 13.27 16.57
N LEU A 316 -11.26 12.25 16.27
CA LEU A 316 -11.72 11.90 14.93
C LEU A 316 -13.16 12.35 14.67
N ASN A 317 -13.82 13.00 15.64
CA ASN A 317 -15.27 13.24 15.63
C ASN A 317 -16.04 11.98 15.23
N ALA A 318 -15.69 10.84 15.84
CA ALA A 318 -16.24 9.54 15.46
C ALA A 318 -16.30 8.59 16.66
N PHE A 319 -17.14 7.56 16.57
CA PHE A 319 -17.01 6.39 17.42
C PHE A 319 -16.66 5.16 16.60
N VAL A 320 -15.86 4.29 17.21
CA VAL A 320 -15.29 3.11 16.58
C VAL A 320 -15.93 1.88 17.20
N TRP A 321 -16.62 1.10 16.37
CA TRP A 321 -17.17 -0.20 16.76
C TRP A 321 -16.23 -1.32 16.30
N THR A 322 -15.61 -1.98 17.28
CA THR A 322 -14.63 -3.04 17.05
C THR A 322 -15.26 -4.41 17.25
N ILE A 323 -15.16 -5.26 16.23
CA ILE A 323 -15.59 -6.66 16.22
C ILE A 323 -14.37 -7.53 15.95
N ARG A 324 -13.89 -8.26 16.98
CA ARG A 324 -12.67 -9.08 16.87
C ARG A 324 -12.78 -10.18 15.82
N SER A 325 -13.94 -10.81 15.72
CA SER A 325 -14.21 -11.90 14.78
C SER A 325 -15.61 -11.75 14.21
N PHE A 326 -15.69 -11.59 12.89
CA PHE A 326 -16.92 -11.42 12.15
C PHE A 326 -17.04 -12.51 11.08
N PRO A 327 -17.70 -13.64 11.38
CA PRO A 327 -17.92 -14.71 10.42
C PRO A 327 -18.79 -14.27 9.24
N GLY A 328 -18.58 -14.86 8.06
CA GLY A 328 -19.37 -14.56 6.87
C GLY A 328 -20.85 -14.92 6.99
N GLY A 329 -21.73 -14.10 6.41
CA GLY A 329 -23.18 -14.32 6.42
C GLY A 329 -23.85 -14.05 7.77
N ARG A 330 -23.19 -13.29 8.65
CA ARG A 330 -23.72 -12.84 9.94
C ARG A 330 -24.11 -11.37 9.87
N GLU A 331 -24.94 -10.98 10.82
CA GLU A 331 -25.39 -9.61 10.99
C GLU A 331 -25.34 -9.24 12.46
N TYR A 332 -24.79 -8.07 12.76
CA TYR A 332 -24.72 -7.52 14.10
C TYR A 332 -25.32 -6.13 14.14
N LEU A 333 -25.89 -5.80 15.29
CA LEU A 333 -26.54 -4.52 15.56
C LEU A 333 -25.84 -3.80 16.71
N MET A 334 -25.75 -2.49 16.57
CA MET A 334 -25.25 -1.58 17.58
C MET A 334 -26.07 -0.29 17.56
N ARG A 335 -26.35 0.24 18.76
CA ARG A 335 -27.02 1.50 18.96
C ARG A 335 -26.11 2.45 19.73
N ALA A 336 -26.03 3.69 19.29
CA ALA A 336 -25.36 4.76 20.00
C ALA A 336 -26.32 5.91 20.26
N HIS A 337 -26.16 6.58 21.39
CA HIS A 337 -26.88 7.78 21.77
C HIS A 337 -25.87 8.82 22.24
N PHE A 338 -25.98 10.02 21.69
CA PHE A 338 -25.21 11.19 22.11
C PHE A 338 -26.17 12.33 22.43
N SER A 339 -25.82 13.18 23.40
CA SER A 339 -26.54 14.45 23.56
C SER A 339 -25.90 15.51 22.67
N LEU A 340 -26.72 16.48 22.25
CA LEU A 340 -26.27 17.64 21.49
C LEU A 340 -26.50 18.90 22.33
N PRO A 341 -25.62 19.90 22.22
CA PRO A 341 -25.82 21.19 22.88
C PRO A 341 -27.10 21.87 22.40
N SER A 342 -27.65 22.72 23.28
CA SER A 342 -28.82 23.55 22.95
C SER A 342 -28.48 24.68 21.98
N ILE A 343 -27.20 25.04 21.86
CA ILE A 343 -26.69 26.10 20.98
C ILE A 343 -26.13 25.44 19.71
N VAL A 344 -26.52 25.94 18.54
CA VAL A 344 -26.11 25.39 17.24
C VAL A 344 -24.81 26.06 16.81
N SER A 345 -23.86 25.28 16.30
CA SER A 345 -22.68 25.82 15.62
C SER A 345 -23.08 26.56 14.34
N GLU A 346 -22.48 27.71 14.07
CA GLU A 346 -22.70 28.45 12.81
C GLU A 346 -22.05 27.75 11.60
N GLU A 347 -21.08 26.87 11.86
CA GLU A 347 -20.37 26.11 10.83
C GLU A 347 -21.15 24.86 10.40
N VAL A 348 -21.36 24.71 9.10
CA VAL A 348 -21.93 23.49 8.49
C VAL A 348 -20.81 22.45 8.43
N GLU A 349 -20.86 21.47 9.32
CA GLU A 349 -19.93 20.34 9.27
C GLU A 349 -20.12 19.51 8.00
N GLY A 350 -19.00 19.05 7.46
CA GLY A 350 -19.00 18.04 6.40
C GLY A 350 -19.68 16.76 6.87
N LYS A 351 -20.22 15.97 5.93
CA LYS A 351 -20.74 14.62 6.20
C LYS A 351 -19.72 13.57 5.75
N PRO A 352 -18.66 13.31 6.55
CA PRO A 352 -17.71 12.25 6.21
C PRO A 352 -18.43 10.89 6.12
N PRO A 353 -18.00 10.00 5.21
CA PRO A 353 -18.57 8.66 5.10
C PRO A 353 -18.13 7.75 6.26
N ILE A 354 -18.89 6.69 6.51
CA ILE A 354 -18.48 5.58 7.38
C ILE A 354 -17.27 4.90 6.75
N GLN A 355 -16.26 4.60 7.55
CA GLN A 355 -15.10 3.82 7.12
C GLN A 355 -15.11 2.45 7.78
N VAL A 356 -14.72 1.42 7.04
CA VAL A 356 -14.62 0.05 7.59
C VAL A 356 -13.23 -0.50 7.37
N LYS A 357 -12.56 -0.86 8.46
CA LYS A 357 -11.32 -1.62 8.42
C LYS A 357 -11.59 -3.08 8.69
N PHE A 358 -10.96 -3.98 7.96
CA PHE A 358 -11.11 -5.43 8.16
C PHE A 358 -9.95 -6.19 7.49
N GLU A 359 -9.72 -7.40 7.96
CA GLU A 359 -8.81 -8.35 7.34
C GLU A 359 -9.45 -9.74 7.27
N ILE A 360 -9.46 -10.37 6.10
CA ILE A 360 -9.98 -11.72 5.88
C ILE A 360 -8.84 -12.60 5.39
N PRO A 361 -8.27 -13.47 6.24
CA PRO A 361 -7.22 -14.39 5.84
C PRO A 361 -7.77 -15.53 4.99
N TYR A 362 -6.90 -16.10 4.17
CA TYR A 362 -7.17 -17.20 3.24
C TYR A 362 -8.32 -16.92 2.27
N TYR A 363 -8.47 -15.65 1.87
CA TYR A 363 -9.55 -15.19 1.00
C TYR A 363 -9.02 -14.27 -0.11
N THR A 364 -9.55 -14.44 -1.32
CA THR A 364 -9.38 -13.50 -2.44
C THR A 364 -10.74 -13.09 -2.96
N THR A 365 -10.91 -11.81 -3.18
CA THR A 365 -12.15 -11.22 -3.72
C THR A 365 -12.15 -11.30 -5.24
N SER A 366 -11.00 -11.08 -5.88
CA SER A 366 -10.86 -11.22 -7.33
C SER A 366 -10.98 -12.67 -7.80
N GLY A 367 -10.64 -13.63 -6.93
CA GLY A 367 -10.47 -15.04 -7.29
C GLY A 367 -9.10 -15.35 -7.91
N LEU A 368 -8.11 -14.46 -7.76
CA LEU A 368 -6.74 -14.71 -8.20
C LEU A 368 -6.18 -15.93 -7.46
N GLN A 369 -5.49 -16.77 -8.20
CA GLN A 369 -4.87 -18.00 -7.73
C GLN A 369 -3.48 -18.15 -8.34
N VAL A 370 -2.50 -18.39 -7.48
CA VAL A 370 -1.17 -18.84 -7.87
C VAL A 370 -1.27 -20.31 -8.28
N ARG A 371 -1.10 -20.60 -9.57
CA ARG A 371 -1.19 -21.96 -10.12
C ARG A 371 0.10 -22.75 -9.89
N TYR A 372 1.24 -22.09 -10.07
CA TYR A 372 2.55 -22.66 -9.83
C TYR A 372 3.60 -21.57 -9.62
N LEU A 373 4.64 -21.93 -8.87
CA LEU A 373 5.91 -21.21 -8.87
C LEU A 373 7.01 -22.22 -9.22
N LYS A 374 7.64 -22.04 -10.37
CA LYS A 374 8.78 -22.86 -10.79
C LYS A 374 10.07 -22.16 -10.40
N ILE A 375 10.97 -22.88 -9.74
CA ILE A 375 12.28 -22.41 -9.32
C ILE A 375 13.32 -23.15 -10.16
N ILE A 376 14.16 -22.41 -10.88
CA ILE A 376 15.17 -22.96 -11.78
C ILE A 376 16.54 -22.45 -11.30
N GLU A 377 17.35 -23.35 -10.78
CA GLU A 377 18.70 -23.04 -10.31
C GLU A 377 19.68 -24.12 -10.81
N LYS A 378 20.90 -23.72 -11.17
CA LYS A 378 21.92 -24.62 -11.76
C LYS A 378 22.33 -25.75 -10.80
N SER A 379 22.33 -25.45 -9.50
CA SER A 379 22.64 -26.45 -8.46
C SER A 379 21.52 -27.46 -8.23
N GLY A 380 20.32 -27.23 -8.76
CA GLY A 380 19.21 -28.19 -8.72
C GLY A 380 18.66 -28.47 -7.32
N TYR A 381 18.85 -27.59 -6.33
CA TYR A 381 18.29 -27.79 -5.00
C TYR A 381 16.75 -27.81 -5.03
N GLN A 382 16.17 -28.52 -4.07
CA GLN A 382 14.73 -28.45 -3.81
C GLN A 382 14.42 -27.22 -2.96
N ALA A 383 13.40 -26.46 -3.37
CA ALA A 383 12.88 -25.32 -2.62
C ALA A 383 11.38 -25.49 -2.36
N MET A 384 10.92 -24.94 -1.23
CA MET A 384 9.54 -25.06 -0.77
C MET A 384 8.80 -23.73 -0.96
N PRO A 385 7.88 -23.63 -1.94
CA PRO A 385 7.04 -22.46 -2.10
C PRO A 385 5.81 -22.52 -1.18
N TRP A 386 5.53 -21.43 -0.50
CA TRP A 386 4.36 -21.21 0.35
C TRP A 386 3.55 -20.05 -0.20
N VAL A 387 2.22 -20.15 -0.14
CA VAL A 387 1.34 -19.05 -0.54
C VAL A 387 0.26 -18.85 0.52
N ARG A 388 0.01 -17.59 0.88
CA ARG A 388 -1.19 -17.18 1.61
C ARG A 388 -1.90 -16.06 0.87
N TYR A 389 -3.21 -15.99 1.10
CA TYR A 389 -4.09 -15.01 0.51
C TYR A 389 -4.69 -14.18 1.64
N VAL A 390 -4.70 -12.87 1.50
CA VAL A 390 -5.28 -11.95 2.48
C VAL A 390 -6.09 -10.92 1.72
N THR A 391 -7.33 -10.71 2.15
CA THR A 391 -8.14 -9.58 1.66
C THR A 391 -8.30 -8.59 2.80
N GLN A 392 -8.01 -7.32 2.56
CA GLN A 392 -8.15 -6.24 3.53
C GLN A 392 -8.90 -5.06 2.92
N ASN A 393 -9.25 -4.07 3.74
CA ASN A 393 -9.76 -2.81 3.23
C ASN A 393 -8.64 -2.00 2.57
N GLY A 394 -8.95 -1.31 1.48
CA GLY A 394 -8.25 -0.08 1.12
C GLY A 394 -9.13 1.11 1.54
N ASP A 395 -9.49 1.97 0.58
CA ASP A 395 -10.47 3.04 0.76
C ASP A 395 -11.90 2.48 0.77
N TYR A 396 -12.33 1.98 1.92
CA TYR A 396 -13.64 1.35 2.10
C TYR A 396 -14.61 2.30 2.81
N GLN A 397 -15.39 3.04 2.02
CA GLN A 397 -16.23 4.15 2.45
C GLN A 397 -17.71 3.92 2.10
N LEU A 398 -18.59 4.16 3.07
CA LEU A 398 -20.04 4.02 2.93
C LEU A 398 -20.70 5.34 3.33
N ARG A 399 -21.40 6.00 2.41
CA ARG A 399 -22.09 7.27 2.70
C ARG A 399 -23.32 7.01 3.56
N MET A 400 -23.52 7.84 4.57
CA MET A 400 -24.72 7.83 5.42
C MET A 400 -25.91 8.44 4.69
N THR A 401 -27.12 7.98 5.05
CA THR A 401 -28.41 8.56 4.63
C THR A 401 -28.65 9.94 5.22
#